data_AF-A0A2S8W041-F1
#
_entry.id   AF-A0A2S8W041-F1
#
_cell.length_a   1.000
_cell.length_b   1.000
_cell.length_c   1.000
_cell.angle_alpha   90.00
_cell.angle_beta   90.00
_cell.angle_gamma   90.00
#
_symmetry.space_group_name_H-M   'P 1'
#
loop_
_entity.id
_entity.type
_entity.pdbx_description
1 polymer ?
#
loop_
_entity_poly.entity_id
_entity_poly.type
_entity_poly.pdbx_seq_one_letter_code
_entity_poly.pdbx_strand_id
1 'polypeptide(L)'
;MNKDENVELSKIIEKYQYEKSIRKHAEKYFDYYQRSNIHSKIKTNDDVLLEKKGIENRLQSYKEVYPLVAEDIADMERSLALYEIAIGKVIQCPSKFSFTGQELLDLISNISVYEKEIAGFRMKRAYHD
;
A
#
# COMPACT_ATOMS: atom_id res chain seq x y z
N MET A 1 12.61 -21.38 7.71
CA MET A 1 13.24 -20.22 7.07
C MET A 1 14.72 -20.52 6.93
N ASN A 2 15.20 -20.68 5.71
CA ASN A 2 16.62 -20.95 5.44
C ASN A 2 17.44 -19.68 5.68
N LYS A 3 18.74 -19.84 5.97
CA LYS A 3 19.64 -18.71 6.26
C LYS A 3 19.66 -17.66 5.15
N ASP A 4 19.51 -18.09 3.90
CA ASP A 4 19.54 -17.22 2.72
C ASP A 4 18.27 -16.35 2.58
N GLU A 5 17.09 -16.90 2.89
CA GLU A 5 15.82 -16.14 2.90
C GLU A 5 15.83 -15.01 3.94
N ASN A 6 16.48 -15.24 5.08
CA ASN A 6 16.58 -14.25 6.15
C ASN A 6 17.53 -13.08 5.77
N VAL A 7 18.61 -13.39 5.05
CA VAL A 7 19.54 -12.38 4.52
C VAL A 7 18.87 -11.52 3.45
N GLU A 8 18.06 -12.12 2.57
CA GLU A 8 17.32 -11.39 1.54
C GLU A 8 16.27 -10.44 2.16
N LEU A 9 15.47 -10.95 3.09
CA LEU A 9 14.46 -10.15 3.80
C LEU A 9 15.09 -8.95 4.53
N SER A 10 16.23 -9.17 5.19
CA SER A 10 16.96 -8.11 5.90
C SER A 10 17.41 -6.99 4.96
N LYS A 11 17.94 -7.31 3.77
CA LYS A 11 18.34 -6.32 2.77
C LYS A 11 17.16 -5.49 2.25
N ILE A 12 16.02 -6.14 2.05
CA ILE A 12 14.78 -5.46 1.62
C ILE A 12 14.35 -4.47 2.70
N ILE A 13 14.31 -4.89 3.96
CA ILE A 13 13.96 -4.02 5.09
C ILE A 13 14.90 -2.83 5.18
N GLU A 14 16.22 -3.06 5.12
CA GLU A 14 17.22 -1.99 5.19
C GLU A 14 17.04 -0.94 4.09
N LYS A 15 16.70 -1.37 2.88
CA LYS A 15 16.45 -0.48 1.74
C LYS A 15 15.18 0.35 1.92
N TYR A 16 14.09 -0.25 2.38
CA TYR A 16 12.77 0.39 2.34
C TYR A 16 12.31 1.02 3.67
N GLN A 17 12.96 0.73 4.81
CA GLN A 17 12.56 1.26 6.13
C GLN A 17 12.53 2.82 6.21
N TYR A 18 13.36 3.50 5.42
CA TYR A 18 13.43 4.97 5.35
C TYR A 18 12.93 5.52 4.02
N GLU A 19 12.49 4.65 3.12
CA GLU A 19 12.02 5.05 1.80
C GLU A 19 10.70 5.81 1.95
N LYS A 20 10.63 7.01 1.35
CA LYS A 20 9.44 7.87 1.42
C LYS A 20 8.41 7.49 0.37
N SER A 21 8.85 6.95 -0.77
CA SER A 21 7.94 6.58 -1.86
C SER A 21 6.87 5.57 -1.42
N ILE A 22 7.20 4.68 -0.48
CA ILE A 22 6.25 3.69 0.06
C ILE A 22 5.29 4.22 1.14
N ARG A 23 5.34 5.53 1.46
CA ARG A 23 4.50 6.18 2.50
C ARG A 23 3.84 7.47 2.03
N LYS A 24 3.94 7.77 0.74
CA LYS A 24 3.54 9.04 0.16
C LYS A 24 2.05 9.36 0.40
N HIS A 25 1.15 8.40 0.20
CA HIS A 25 -0.28 8.62 0.39
C HIS A 25 -0.66 8.54 1.86
N ALA A 26 -0.03 7.66 2.63
CA ALA A 26 -0.17 7.61 4.08
C ALA A 26 0.14 8.98 4.71
N GLU A 27 1.21 9.64 4.27
CA GLU A 27 1.58 10.97 4.73
C GLU A 27 0.63 12.09 4.28
N LYS A 28 0.03 11.93 3.09
CA LYS A 28 -0.95 12.88 2.53
C LYS A 28 -2.31 12.82 3.23
N TYR A 29 -2.80 11.64 3.56
CA TYR A 29 -4.20 11.43 3.96
C TYR A 29 -4.42 11.21 5.45
N PHE A 30 -3.41 10.75 6.19
CA PHE A 30 -3.54 10.41 7.59
C PHE A 30 -2.50 11.15 8.41
N ASP A 31 -2.92 11.78 9.50
CA ASP A 31 -1.98 12.36 10.46
C ASP A 31 -1.23 11.27 11.24
N TYR A 32 -0.26 11.69 12.06
CA TYR A 32 0.54 10.77 12.85
C TYR A 32 -0.30 9.85 13.76
N TYR A 33 -1.34 10.38 14.43
CA TYR A 33 -2.17 9.62 15.36
C TYR A 33 -3.04 8.60 14.63
N GLN A 34 -3.63 8.99 13.51
CA GLN A 34 -4.41 8.11 12.65
C GLN A 34 -3.53 6.98 12.09
N ARG A 35 -2.34 7.31 11.56
CA ARG A 35 -1.38 6.32 11.09
C ARG A 35 -0.97 5.35 12.19
N SER A 36 -0.67 5.87 13.39
CA SER A 36 -0.30 5.05 14.55
C SER A 36 -1.42 4.07 14.94
N ASN A 37 -2.67 4.56 14.97
CA ASN A 37 -3.84 3.74 15.26
C ASN A 37 -4.05 2.63 14.22
N ILE A 38 -4.01 2.96 12.92
CA ILE A 38 -4.13 1.96 11.84
C ILE A 38 -2.99 0.95 11.91
N HIS A 39 -1.75 1.42 12.05
CA HIS A 39 -0.55 0.59 12.18
C HIS A 39 -0.59 -0.36 13.39
N SER A 40 -1.28 0.01 14.48
CA SER A 40 -1.45 -0.84 15.65
C SER A 40 -2.42 -2.00 15.43
N LYS A 41 -3.35 -1.85 14.47
CA LYS A 41 -4.38 -2.85 14.15
C LYS A 41 -3.86 -3.96 13.24
N ILE A 42 -2.84 -3.68 12.43
CA ILE A 42 -2.20 -4.67 11.55
C ILE A 42 -1.32 -5.61 12.40
N LYS A 43 -1.72 -6.87 12.50
CA LYS A 43 -1.06 -7.86 13.38
C LYS A 43 -0.67 -9.15 12.66
N THR A 44 -1.34 -9.47 11.56
CA THR A 44 -1.23 -10.73 10.84
C THR A 44 -1.01 -10.51 9.36
N ASN A 45 -0.57 -11.54 8.64
CA ASN A 45 -0.48 -11.50 7.18
C ASN A 45 -1.85 -11.22 6.54
N ASP A 46 -2.93 -11.79 7.11
CA ASP A 46 -4.30 -11.59 6.61
C ASP A 46 -4.73 -10.13 6.67
N ASP A 47 -4.32 -9.39 7.71
CA ASP A 47 -4.59 -7.95 7.81
C ASP A 47 -3.92 -7.18 6.65
N VAL A 48 -2.69 -7.56 6.28
CA VAL A 48 -1.96 -6.94 5.17
C VAL A 48 -2.63 -7.27 3.84
N LEU A 49 -3.02 -8.53 3.65
CA LEU A 49 -3.70 -8.99 2.44
C LEU A 49 -5.11 -8.41 2.32
N LEU A 50 -5.77 -8.10 3.44
CA LEU A 50 -7.05 -7.40 3.47
C LEU A 50 -6.90 -5.99 2.90
N GLU A 51 -5.89 -5.22 3.32
CA GLU A 51 -5.64 -3.88 2.78
C GLU A 51 -5.26 -3.92 1.30
N LYS A 52 -4.47 -4.93 0.88
CA LYS A 52 -4.18 -5.19 -0.55
C LYS A 52 -5.46 -5.42 -1.34
N LYS A 53 -6.33 -6.30 -0.86
CA LYS A 53 -7.62 -6.57 -1.50
C LYS A 53 -8.53 -5.33 -1.49
N GLY A 54 -8.44 -4.51 -0.45
CA GLY A 54 -9.16 -3.24 -0.34
C GLY A 54 -8.86 -2.30 -1.51
N ILE A 55 -7.58 -2.05 -1.78
CA ILE A 55 -7.18 -1.21 -2.93
C ILE A 55 -7.56 -1.85 -4.27
N GLU A 56 -7.34 -3.15 -4.44
CA GLU A 56 -7.71 -3.86 -5.68
C GLU A 56 -9.22 -3.77 -5.99
N ASN A 57 -10.05 -3.98 -4.97
CA ASN A 57 -11.50 -3.85 -5.10
C ASN A 57 -11.91 -2.41 -5.42
N ARG A 58 -11.25 -1.42 -4.82
CA ARG A 58 -11.57 -0.01 -5.04
C ARG A 58 -11.23 0.41 -6.48
N LEU A 59 -10.05 0.06 -6.96
CA LEU A 59 -9.64 0.28 -8.35
C LEU A 59 -10.61 -0.40 -9.31
N GLN A 60 -10.96 -1.67 -9.05
CA GLN A 60 -11.88 -2.41 -9.89
C GLN A 60 -13.28 -1.77 -9.92
N SER A 61 -13.80 -1.33 -8.78
CA SER A 61 -15.13 -0.69 -8.70
C SER A 61 -15.20 0.59 -9.52
N TYR A 62 -14.13 1.39 -9.54
CA TYR A 62 -14.10 2.65 -10.27
C TYR A 62 -13.82 2.52 -11.78
N LYS A 63 -13.49 1.33 -12.30
CA LYS A 63 -13.34 1.10 -13.76
C LYS A 63 -14.63 1.40 -14.51
N GLU A 64 -15.77 1.01 -13.93
CA GLU A 64 -17.10 1.12 -14.53
C GLU A 64 -17.84 2.40 -14.14
N VAL A 65 -17.34 3.14 -13.13
CA VAL A 65 -17.94 4.40 -12.69
C VAL A 65 -17.63 5.52 -13.68
N TYR A 66 -18.68 6.26 -14.06
CA TYR A 66 -18.56 7.45 -14.89
C TYR A 66 -19.75 8.40 -14.69
N PRO A 67 -19.53 9.73 -14.60
CA PRO A 67 -18.22 10.41 -14.56
C PRO A 67 -17.52 10.18 -13.22
N LEU A 68 -16.17 10.22 -13.22
CA LEU A 68 -15.39 10.20 -11.99
C LEU A 68 -15.28 11.61 -11.43
N VAL A 69 -15.44 11.76 -10.12
CA VAL A 69 -15.22 13.04 -9.44
C VAL A 69 -13.91 13.04 -8.65
N ALA A 70 -13.53 14.18 -8.08
CA ALA A 70 -12.30 14.29 -7.31
C ALA A 70 -12.29 13.41 -6.05
N GLU A 71 -13.46 13.25 -5.44
CA GLU A 71 -13.68 12.41 -4.27
C GLU A 71 -13.41 10.93 -4.56
N ASP A 72 -13.73 10.44 -5.75
CA ASP A 72 -13.46 9.05 -6.16
C ASP A 72 -11.96 8.78 -6.27
N ILE A 73 -11.21 9.72 -6.85
CA ILE A 73 -9.75 9.65 -6.90
C ILE A 73 -9.17 9.68 -5.48
N ALA A 74 -9.67 10.58 -4.63
CA ALA A 74 -9.20 10.68 -3.26
C ALA A 74 -9.51 9.42 -2.44
N ASP A 75 -10.62 8.75 -2.72
CA ASP A 75 -10.99 7.50 -2.08
C ASP A 75 -10.08 6.32 -2.49
N MET A 76 -9.72 6.21 -3.78
CA MET A 76 -8.70 5.26 -4.24
C MET A 76 -7.34 5.53 -3.59
N GLU A 77 -6.91 6.80 -3.51
CA GLU A 77 -5.64 7.17 -2.87
C GLU A 77 -5.65 6.90 -1.36
N ARG A 78 -6.78 7.08 -0.66
CA ARG A 78 -6.92 6.70 0.74
C ARG A 78 -6.80 5.19 0.94
N SER A 79 -7.37 4.40 0.03
CA SER A 79 -7.22 2.95 0.07
C SER A 79 -5.77 2.53 -0.16
N LEU A 80 -5.04 3.20 -1.06
CA LEU A 80 -3.61 2.96 -1.25
C LEU A 80 -2.81 3.37 0.01
N ALA A 81 -3.18 4.47 0.66
CA ALA A 81 -2.56 4.91 1.91
C ALA A 81 -2.71 3.88 3.05
N LEU A 82 -3.84 3.17 3.14
CA LEU A 82 -4.02 2.08 4.11
C LEU A 82 -3.07 0.91 3.82
N TYR A 83 -2.97 0.53 2.55
CA TYR A 83 -2.05 -0.51 2.09
C TYR A 83 -0.57 -0.15 2.35
N GLU A 84 -0.17 1.11 2.12
CA GLU A 84 1.16 1.62 2.47
C GLU A 84 1.46 1.48 3.97
N ILE A 85 0.50 1.79 4.85
CA ILE A 85 0.66 1.62 6.30
C ILE A 85 0.85 0.14 6.67
N ALA A 86 0.10 -0.76 6.02
CA ALA A 86 0.23 -2.20 6.24
C ALA A 86 1.62 -2.72 5.83
N ILE A 87 2.14 -2.29 4.68
CA ILE A 87 3.51 -2.63 4.25
C ILE A 87 4.54 -2.05 5.22
N GLY A 88 4.36 -0.79 5.63
CA GLY A 88 5.23 -0.14 6.61
C GLY A 88 5.30 -0.93 7.92
N LYS A 89 4.19 -1.53 8.34
CA LYS A 89 4.14 -2.42 9.51
C LYS A 89 5.02 -3.65 9.34
N VAL A 90 4.94 -4.31 8.18
CA VAL A 90 5.75 -5.50 7.88
C VAL A 90 7.24 -5.15 7.91
N ILE A 91 7.62 -4.03 7.30
CA ILE A 91 9.02 -3.58 7.28
C ILE A 91 9.54 -3.24 8.69
N GLN A 92 8.73 -2.59 9.53
CA GLN A 92 9.13 -2.20 10.89
C GLN A 92 9.13 -3.36 11.89
N CYS A 93 8.27 -4.36 11.68
CA CYS A 93 8.07 -5.47 12.62
C CYS A 93 8.11 -6.83 11.87
N PRO A 94 9.18 -7.13 11.11
CA PRO A 94 9.21 -8.27 10.20
C PRO A 94 9.00 -9.62 10.91
N SER A 95 9.47 -9.75 12.15
CA SER A 95 9.31 -10.96 12.96
C SER A 95 7.87 -11.28 13.36
N LYS A 96 6.92 -10.35 13.17
CA LYS A 96 5.48 -10.57 13.43
C LYS A 96 4.74 -11.17 12.24
N PHE A 97 5.41 -11.25 11.08
CA PHE A 97 4.81 -11.71 9.83
C PHE A 97 5.61 -12.88 9.28
N SER A 98 4.96 -13.70 8.46
CA SER A 98 5.58 -14.88 7.86
C SER A 98 5.83 -14.73 6.35
N PHE A 99 5.93 -13.49 5.86
CA PHE A 99 6.27 -13.23 4.45
C PHE A 99 7.73 -13.55 4.17
N THR A 100 7.97 -14.18 3.03
CA THR A 100 9.29 -14.34 2.41
C THR A 100 9.80 -13.00 1.87
N GLY A 101 11.10 -12.94 1.54
CA GLY A 101 11.70 -11.77 0.90
C GLY A 101 11.00 -11.41 -0.42
N GLN A 102 10.73 -12.41 -1.26
CA GLN A 102 10.02 -12.22 -2.53
C GLN A 102 8.60 -11.69 -2.32
N GLU A 103 7.83 -12.27 -1.40
CA GLU A 103 6.46 -11.80 -1.12
C GLU A 103 6.45 -10.35 -0.64
N LEU A 104 7.40 -9.96 0.23
CA LEU A 104 7.52 -8.57 0.67
C LEU A 104 7.89 -7.64 -0.50
N LEU A 105 8.79 -8.06 -1.38
CA LEU A 105 9.17 -7.27 -2.55
C LEU A 105 7.99 -7.08 -3.51
N ASP A 106 7.17 -8.12 -3.71
CA ASP A 106 5.96 -8.05 -4.52
C ASP A 106 4.94 -7.10 -3.90
N LEU A 107 4.73 -7.17 -2.57
CA LEU A 107 3.87 -6.24 -1.85
C LEU A 107 4.31 -4.78 -2.04
N ILE A 108 5.61 -4.50 -1.87
CA ILE A 108 6.19 -3.16 -2.07
C ILE A 108 6.01 -2.71 -3.53
N SER A 109 6.29 -3.59 -4.49
CA SER A 109 6.22 -3.26 -5.93
C SER A 109 4.80 -2.89 -6.36
N ASN A 110 3.78 -3.53 -5.77
CA ASN A 110 2.37 -3.23 -6.03
C ASN A 110 1.99 -1.79 -5.72
N ILE A 111 2.65 -1.09 -4.79
CA ILE A 111 2.40 0.34 -4.52
C ILE A 111 2.53 1.13 -5.83
N SER A 112 3.62 0.95 -6.56
CA SER A 112 3.87 1.66 -7.82
C SER A 112 2.92 1.26 -8.95
N VAL A 113 2.42 0.01 -8.93
CA VAL A 113 1.41 -0.48 -9.88
C VAL A 113 0.08 0.25 -9.64
N TYR A 114 -0.38 0.28 -8.39
CA TYR A 114 -1.62 0.95 -8.02
C TYR A 114 -1.53 2.47 -8.21
N GLU A 115 -0.37 3.10 -7.94
CA GLU A 115 -0.14 4.53 -8.25
C GLU A 115 -0.35 4.84 -9.74
N LYS A 116 0.18 4.00 -10.63
CA LYS A 116 0.01 4.16 -12.08
C LYS A 116 -1.44 3.98 -12.50
N GLU A 117 -2.15 3.04 -11.91
CA GLU A 117 -3.57 2.82 -12.19
C GLU A 117 -4.42 4.03 -11.75
N ILE A 118 -4.18 4.56 -10.54
CA ILE A 118 -4.83 5.80 -10.05
C ILE A 118 -4.50 7.00 -10.96
N ALA A 119 -3.27 7.10 -11.46
CA ALA A 119 -2.91 8.14 -12.42
C ALA A 119 -3.70 8.02 -13.73
N GLY A 120 -3.96 6.80 -14.21
CA GLY A 120 -4.84 6.56 -15.35
C GLY A 120 -6.26 7.06 -15.12
N PHE A 121 -6.83 6.83 -13.94
CA PHE A 121 -8.15 7.36 -13.56
C PHE A 121 -8.19 8.91 -13.54
N ARG A 122 -7.13 9.56 -13.07
CA ARG A 122 -7.01 11.03 -13.11
C ARG A 122 -6.99 11.57 -14.53
N MET A 123 -6.26 10.91 -15.42
CA MET A 123 -6.22 11.29 -16.83
C MET A 123 -7.61 11.12 -17.46
N LYS A 124 -8.28 9.99 -17.22
CA LYS A 124 -9.65 9.75 -17.68
C LYS A 124 -10.57 10.89 -17.24
N ARG A 125 -10.54 11.29 -15.97
CA ARG A 125 -11.32 12.44 -15.48
C ARG A 125 -11.01 13.73 -16.23
N ALA A 126 -9.72 14.08 -16.35
CA ALA A 126 -9.29 15.34 -16.95
C ALA A 126 -9.64 15.49 -18.44
N TYR A 127 -9.83 14.39 -19.18
CA TYR A 127 -10.33 14.45 -20.57
C TYR A 127 -11.83 14.79 -20.68
N HIS A 128 -12.54 14.76 -19.56
CA HIS A 128 -14.00 14.93 -19.50
C HIS A 128 -14.44 16.14 -18.66
N ASP A 129 -13.50 16.84 -18.02
CA ASP A 129 -13.67 18.17 -17.43
C ASP A 129 -13.50 19.26 -18.51
#